data_AF-B5HG72-F1
#
_entry.id   AF-B5HG72-F1
#
_cell.length_a   1.000
_cell.length_b   1.000
_cell.length_c   1.000
_cell.angle_alpha   90.00
_cell.angle_beta   90.00
_cell.angle_gamma   90.00
#
_symmetry.space_group_name_H-M   'P 1'
#
loop_
_entity.id
_entity.type
_entity.pdbx_description
1 polymer ?
#
loop_
_entity_poly.entity_id
_entity_poly.type
_entity_poly.pdbx_seq_one_letter_code
_entity_poly.pdbx_strand_id
1 'polypeptide(L)'
;MLDAGSALRDAPWLAVAVADRPATAVSARIRLAAVLDEDGARGAASHLLSRSEDVHWEDGDVVARRVERLGAVELSVRPLSAPDSGLVRQALLEGLRREGLGLLHWTREAHGLRERLAFLHRVLDRPWPDVSDAELLERADEWLEPELSRARRRADLGRVQAGQALQRLLPWATGDAARLDELAPERIEVPSGSRIRVEYGGEQPVLAVKLQELFGLRETPEVRRRSRGGASLYPRADRRRSRRIWPRSGVRVTGRCGRSCAAGIRSTPGPRTRRRRNRRGTRRHGSDP
;
A
#
# COMPACT_ATOMS: atom_id res chain seq x y z
N MET A 1 -2.32 24.19 -44.64
CA MET A 1 -3.70 24.70 -44.80
C MET A 1 -3.87 25.22 -46.21
N LEU A 2 -4.85 24.67 -46.92
CA LEU A 2 -5.29 25.13 -48.23
C LEU A 2 -6.37 26.20 -48.06
N ASP A 3 -6.54 27.09 -49.03
CA ASP A 3 -7.65 28.05 -49.05
C ASP A 3 -9.00 27.37 -49.31
N ALA A 4 -10.10 27.96 -48.85
CA ALA A 4 -11.44 27.35 -48.83
C ALA A 4 -11.94 26.85 -50.21
N GLY A 5 -11.58 27.55 -51.29
CA GLY A 5 -11.96 27.18 -52.66
C GLY A 5 -10.95 26.32 -53.42
N SER A 6 -9.91 25.81 -52.76
CA SER A 6 -8.89 24.99 -53.44
C SER A 6 -9.42 23.61 -53.80
N ALA A 7 -9.32 23.23 -55.08
CA ALA A 7 -9.65 21.90 -55.59
C ALA A 7 -8.76 20.78 -55.02
N LEU A 8 -7.66 21.14 -54.35
CA LEU A 8 -6.73 20.19 -53.72
C LEU A 8 -7.21 19.68 -52.36
N ARG A 9 -8.31 20.23 -51.82
CA ARG A 9 -8.79 19.89 -50.46
C ARG A 9 -9.26 18.45 -50.31
N ASP A 10 -9.81 17.89 -51.38
CA ASP A 10 -10.36 16.53 -51.37
C ASP A 10 -9.30 15.48 -51.77
N ALA A 11 -8.10 15.93 -52.15
CA ALA A 11 -7.01 15.02 -52.47
C ALA A 11 -6.46 14.37 -51.19
N PRO A 12 -6.37 13.03 -51.13
CA PRO A 12 -5.84 12.33 -49.96
C PRO A 12 -4.34 12.56 -49.78
N TRP A 13 -3.63 12.80 -50.89
CA TRP A 13 -2.18 12.97 -50.93
C TRP A 13 -1.80 14.22 -51.72
N LEU A 14 -0.87 15.00 -51.15
CA LEU A 14 -0.36 16.23 -51.75
C LEU A 14 1.16 16.29 -51.60
N ALA A 15 1.87 16.52 -52.70
CA ALA A 15 3.26 16.93 -52.68
C ALA A 15 3.33 18.45 -52.52
N VAL A 16 3.75 18.93 -51.36
CA VAL A 16 3.83 20.36 -51.06
C VAL A 16 5.25 20.88 -51.32
N ALA A 17 5.40 21.76 -52.30
CA ALA A 17 6.68 22.37 -52.64
C ALA A 17 6.93 23.68 -51.87
N VAL A 18 5.87 24.46 -51.62
CA VAL A 18 5.96 25.74 -50.92
C VAL A 18 4.87 25.84 -49.87
N ALA A 19 5.27 26.03 -48.63
CA ALA A 19 4.39 26.32 -47.51
C ALA A 19 4.98 27.40 -46.60
N ASP A 20 4.16 28.38 -46.25
CA ASP A 20 4.54 29.48 -45.37
C ASP A 20 4.02 29.18 -43.96
N ARG A 21 4.93 29.06 -42.99
CA ARG A 21 4.56 28.94 -41.57
C ARG A 21 5.16 30.12 -40.79
N PRO A 22 4.35 31.08 -40.32
CA PRO A 22 4.80 32.08 -39.36
C PRO A 22 5.36 31.40 -38.10
N ALA A 23 6.40 31.97 -37.49
CA ALA A 23 7.09 31.35 -36.35
C ALA A 23 6.18 31.06 -35.15
N THR A 24 5.10 31.83 -34.97
CA THR A 24 4.13 31.66 -33.88
C THR A 24 2.95 30.75 -34.24
N ALA A 25 2.86 30.29 -35.50
CA ALA A 25 1.73 29.50 -35.97
C ALA A 25 1.95 28.00 -35.74
N VAL A 26 0.88 27.29 -35.37
CA VAL A 26 0.88 25.82 -35.23
C VAL A 26 0.78 25.13 -36.60
N SER A 27 0.25 25.83 -37.61
CA SER A 27 0.04 25.30 -38.97
C SER A 27 0.66 26.19 -40.05
N ALA A 28 1.03 25.58 -41.18
CA ALA A 28 1.56 26.26 -42.36
C ALA A 28 0.45 26.50 -43.41
N ARG A 29 0.49 27.60 -44.16
CA ARG A 29 -0.36 27.81 -45.35
C ARG A 29 0.35 27.26 -46.59
N ILE A 30 -0.33 26.42 -47.35
CA ILE A 30 0.21 25.81 -48.57
C ILE A 30 0.06 26.80 -49.72
N ARG A 31 1.15 27.10 -50.43
CA ARG A 31 1.18 28.01 -51.60
C ARG A 31 1.26 27.26 -52.91
N LEU A 32 2.05 26.19 -52.92
CA LEU A 32 2.25 25.35 -54.10
C LEU A 32 2.26 23.89 -53.70
N ALA A 33 1.35 23.12 -54.30
CA ALA A 33 1.27 21.68 -54.15
C ALA A 33 0.71 21.03 -55.42
N ALA A 34 1.04 19.76 -55.61
CA ALA A 34 0.47 18.92 -56.65
C ALA A 34 -0.28 17.74 -56.00
N VAL A 35 -1.37 17.31 -56.64
CA VAL A 35 -2.03 16.04 -56.28
C VAL A 35 -1.05 14.91 -56.56
N LEU A 36 -0.96 14.00 -55.60
CA LEU A 36 -0.22 12.75 -55.72
C LEU A 36 -1.14 11.63 -55.27
N ASP A 37 -0.83 10.40 -55.67
CA ASP A 37 -1.42 9.21 -55.05
C ASP A 37 -0.48 8.67 -53.97
N GLU A 38 -0.93 7.65 -53.25
CA GLU A 38 -0.15 7.06 -52.16
C GLU A 38 1.12 6.37 -52.67
N ASP A 39 1.07 5.73 -53.84
CA ASP A 39 2.21 5.04 -54.45
C ASP A 39 3.28 6.03 -54.90
N GLY A 40 2.88 7.16 -55.50
CA GLY A 40 3.77 8.27 -55.81
C GLY A 40 4.41 8.87 -54.55
N ALA A 41 3.64 9.02 -53.46
CA ALA A 41 4.16 9.52 -52.20
C ALA A 41 5.19 8.55 -51.59
N ARG A 42 4.88 7.25 -51.56
CA ARG A 42 5.82 6.21 -51.13
C ARG A 42 7.08 6.17 -51.98
N GLY A 43 6.97 6.33 -53.30
CA GLY A 43 8.12 6.40 -54.20
C GLY A 43 9.01 7.60 -53.90
N ALA A 44 8.42 8.80 -53.85
CA ALA A 44 9.13 10.06 -53.65
C ALA A 44 9.80 10.17 -52.26
N ALA A 45 9.18 9.62 -51.22
CA ALA A 45 9.65 9.69 -49.84
C ALA A 45 10.02 8.32 -49.25
N SER A 46 10.43 7.37 -50.08
CA SER A 46 10.74 5.98 -49.67
C SER A 46 11.75 5.88 -48.52
N HIS A 47 12.71 6.79 -48.44
CA HIS A 47 13.69 6.88 -47.36
C HIS A 47 13.08 7.25 -45.98
N LEU A 48 11.86 7.78 -45.95
CA LEU A 48 11.11 8.07 -44.73
C LEU A 48 10.12 6.96 -44.37
N LEU A 49 9.99 5.92 -45.20
CA LEU A 49 9.09 4.81 -44.93
C LEU A 49 9.65 3.98 -43.77
N SER A 50 8.85 3.80 -42.73
CA SER A 50 9.22 3.03 -41.55
C SER A 50 8.08 2.12 -41.10
N ARG A 51 8.45 0.98 -40.52
CA ARG A 51 7.54 0.05 -39.87
C ARG A 51 8.02 -0.12 -38.43
N SER A 52 7.10 0.08 -37.50
CA SER A 52 7.40 -0.01 -36.06
C SER A 52 6.29 -0.73 -35.33
N GLU A 53 6.65 -1.37 -34.22
CA GLU A 53 5.69 -1.88 -33.25
C GLU A 53 5.51 -0.81 -32.18
N ASP A 54 4.27 -0.40 -31.99
CA ASP A 54 3.85 0.57 -31.00
C ASP A 54 3.06 -0.19 -29.94
N VAL A 55 3.68 -0.38 -28.78
CA VAL A 55 3.09 -1.11 -27.65
C VAL A 55 3.21 -0.23 -26.41
N HIS A 56 2.07 0.19 -25.88
CA HIS A 56 2.01 1.13 -24.76
C HIS A 56 0.73 0.93 -23.95
N TRP A 57 0.64 1.61 -22.81
CA TRP A 57 -0.57 1.63 -22.01
C TRP A 57 -1.52 2.75 -22.44
N GLU A 58 -2.72 2.39 -22.87
CA GLU A 58 -3.77 3.32 -23.31
C GLU A 58 -5.14 2.83 -22.82
N ASP A 59 -5.99 3.76 -22.40
CA ASP A 59 -7.36 3.49 -21.92
C ASP A 59 -7.48 2.36 -20.87
N GLY A 60 -6.43 2.18 -20.08
CA GLY A 60 -6.40 1.21 -18.99
C GLY A 60 -6.00 -0.21 -19.38
N ASP A 61 -5.49 -0.45 -20.59
CA ASP A 61 -4.94 -1.74 -20.99
C ASP A 61 -3.71 -1.58 -21.92
N VAL A 62 -3.05 -2.70 -22.23
CA VAL A 62 -1.96 -2.76 -23.20
C VAL A 62 -2.53 -2.72 -24.60
N VAL A 63 -2.18 -1.70 -25.37
CA VAL A 63 -2.47 -1.61 -26.79
C VAL A 63 -1.21 -1.98 -27.56
N ALA A 64 -1.33 -2.95 -28.48
CA ALA A 64 -0.23 -3.40 -29.33
C ALA A 64 -0.63 -3.30 -30.80
N ARG A 65 0.08 -2.47 -31.56
CA ARG A 65 -0.20 -2.23 -32.96
C ARG A 65 1.08 -2.13 -33.78
N ARG A 66 1.03 -2.60 -35.02
CA ARG A 66 2.05 -2.33 -36.01
C ARG A 66 1.65 -1.09 -36.80
N VAL A 67 2.53 -0.10 -36.83
CA VAL A 67 2.31 1.16 -37.54
C VAL A 67 3.31 1.27 -38.67
N GLU A 68 2.80 1.51 -39.87
CA GLU A 68 3.60 1.92 -41.03
C GLU A 68 3.46 3.43 -41.22
N ARG A 69 4.58 4.13 -41.29
CA ARG A 69 4.63 5.59 -41.41
C ARG A 69 5.49 6.02 -42.58
N LEU A 70 5.11 7.12 -43.23
CA LEU A 70 5.93 7.87 -44.17
C LEU A 70 6.34 9.18 -43.47
N GLY A 71 7.49 9.16 -42.80
CA GLY A 71 7.87 10.24 -41.89
C GLY A 71 6.87 10.37 -40.73
N ALA A 72 6.17 11.49 -40.66
CA ALA A 72 5.15 11.75 -39.64
C ALA A 72 3.74 11.28 -40.03
N VAL A 73 3.52 10.84 -41.27
CA VAL A 73 2.20 10.41 -41.76
C VAL A 73 2.01 8.93 -41.48
N GLU A 74 0.98 8.57 -40.71
CA GLU A 74 0.61 7.17 -40.52
C GLU A 74 -0.15 6.64 -41.74
N LEU A 75 0.43 5.66 -42.43
CA LEU A 75 -0.16 5.04 -43.62
C LEU A 75 -1.15 3.95 -43.22
N SER A 76 -0.76 3.11 -42.27
CA SER A 76 -1.64 2.05 -41.78
C SER A 76 -1.30 1.67 -40.34
N VAL A 77 -2.35 1.31 -39.61
CA VAL A 77 -2.29 0.82 -38.24
C VAL A 77 -3.01 -0.52 -38.21
N ARG A 78 -2.34 -1.57 -37.75
CA ARG A 78 -2.94 -2.91 -37.62
C ARG A 78 -2.68 -3.48 -36.24
N PRO A 79 -3.65 -4.18 -35.62
CA PRO A 79 -3.40 -4.90 -34.37
C PRO A 79 -2.23 -5.87 -34.49
N LEU A 80 -1.41 -5.96 -33.45
CA LEU A 80 -0.26 -6.85 -33.40
C LEU A 80 -0.60 -8.06 -32.52
N SER A 81 -0.65 -9.25 -33.11
CA SER A 81 -1.09 -10.48 -32.42
C SER A 81 -0.04 -11.07 -31.49
N ALA A 82 1.25 -10.86 -31.79
CA ALA A 82 2.38 -11.37 -31.02
C ALA A 82 3.42 -10.25 -30.83
N PRO A 83 3.13 -9.26 -29.96
CA PRO A 83 4.09 -8.20 -29.64
C PRO A 83 5.32 -8.75 -28.93
N ASP A 84 6.44 -8.06 -29.11
CA ASP A 84 7.65 -8.31 -28.33
C ASP A 84 7.37 -8.29 -26.81
N SER A 85 7.87 -9.29 -26.09
CA SER A 85 7.59 -9.42 -24.65
C SER A 85 8.24 -8.31 -23.82
N GLY A 86 9.37 -7.76 -24.26
CA GLY A 86 10.02 -6.62 -23.63
C GLY A 86 9.17 -5.36 -23.75
N LEU A 87 8.61 -5.09 -24.93
CA LEU A 87 7.71 -3.97 -25.16
C LEU A 87 6.41 -4.09 -24.33
N VAL A 88 5.80 -5.27 -24.28
CA VAL A 88 4.63 -5.52 -23.43
C VAL A 88 4.96 -5.30 -21.95
N ARG A 89 6.10 -5.80 -21.48
CA ARG A 89 6.55 -5.59 -20.10
C ARG A 89 6.68 -4.09 -19.79
N GLN A 90 7.24 -3.30 -20.69
CA GLN A 90 7.36 -1.85 -20.51
C GLN A 90 5.98 -1.16 -20.47
N ALA A 91 5.06 -1.55 -21.34
CA ALA A 91 3.68 -1.04 -21.32
C ALA A 91 2.95 -1.38 -20.01
N LEU A 92 3.13 -2.58 -19.46
CA LEU A 92 2.55 -2.95 -18.16
C LEU A 92 3.13 -2.13 -17.00
N LEU A 93 4.45 -1.89 -17.00
CA LEU A 93 5.10 -1.04 -16.01
C LEU A 93 4.66 0.41 -16.12
N GLU A 94 4.47 0.91 -17.35
CA GLU A 94 3.86 2.21 -17.59
C GLU A 94 2.45 2.28 -17.00
N GLY A 95 1.61 1.27 -17.22
CA GLY A 95 0.29 1.17 -16.60
C GLY A 95 0.33 1.20 -15.07
N LEU A 96 1.22 0.42 -14.47
CA LEU A 96 1.44 0.40 -13.02
C LEU A 96 1.93 1.75 -12.48
N ARG A 97 2.76 2.49 -13.22
CA ARG A 97 3.19 3.85 -12.84
C ARG A 97 2.07 4.89 -12.96
N ARG A 98 1.22 4.77 -13.98
CA ARG A 98 0.11 5.72 -14.25
C ARG A 98 -1.08 5.51 -13.32
N GLU A 99 -1.48 4.27 -13.07
CA GLU A 99 -2.67 3.92 -12.28
C GLU A 99 -2.35 3.41 -10.86
N GLY A 100 -1.08 3.12 -10.58
CA GLY A 100 -0.61 2.63 -9.29
C GLY A 100 -0.71 1.11 -9.12
N LEU A 101 -0.22 0.63 -7.97
CA LEU A 101 -0.19 -0.79 -7.63
C LEU A 101 -1.57 -1.40 -7.37
N GLY A 102 -2.63 -0.58 -7.38
CA GLY A 102 -4.02 -1.04 -7.27
C GLY A 102 -4.49 -1.91 -8.44
N LEU A 103 -3.73 -1.97 -9.54
CA LEU A 103 -3.95 -2.91 -10.64
C LEU A 103 -3.70 -4.37 -10.24
N LEU A 104 -2.95 -4.62 -9.16
CA LEU A 104 -2.65 -5.95 -8.65
C LEU A 104 -3.73 -6.43 -7.67
N HIS A 105 -3.78 -7.73 -7.42
CA HIS A 105 -4.70 -8.27 -6.43
C HIS A 105 -4.14 -8.13 -5.01
N TRP A 106 -4.73 -7.20 -4.25
CA TRP A 106 -4.41 -6.98 -2.84
C TRP A 106 -5.50 -7.56 -1.92
N THR A 107 -5.17 -8.65 -1.23
CA THR A 107 -6.01 -9.14 -0.14
C THR A 107 -5.79 -8.31 1.13
N ARG A 108 -6.68 -8.48 2.11
CA ARG A 108 -6.53 -7.85 3.43
C ARG A 108 -5.24 -8.29 4.14
N GLU A 109 -4.82 -9.53 3.91
CA GLU A 109 -3.58 -10.11 4.42
C GLU A 109 -2.38 -9.47 3.73
N ALA A 110 -2.45 -9.26 2.40
CA ALA A 110 -1.39 -8.60 1.63
C ALA A 110 -1.18 -7.13 2.09
N HIS A 111 -2.27 -6.39 2.29
CA HIS A 111 -2.20 -5.05 2.88
C HIS A 111 -1.59 -5.09 4.28
N GLY A 112 -2.01 -6.04 5.13
CA GLY A 112 -1.44 -6.21 6.47
C GLY A 112 0.05 -6.51 6.46
N LEU A 113 0.51 -7.38 5.56
CA LEU A 113 1.95 -7.65 5.37
C LEU A 113 2.69 -6.38 4.96
N ARG A 114 2.17 -5.64 3.98
CA ARG A 114 2.79 -4.39 3.52
C ARG A 114 2.90 -3.35 4.63
N GLU A 115 1.85 -3.15 5.43
CA GLU A 115 1.89 -2.20 6.55
C GLU A 115 2.92 -2.61 7.62
N ARG A 116 3.03 -3.91 7.92
CA ARG A 116 4.02 -4.45 8.86
C ARG A 116 5.44 -4.22 8.36
N LEU A 117 5.69 -4.45 7.06
CA LEU A 117 6.99 -4.19 6.44
C LEU A 117 7.33 -2.70 6.45
N ALA A 118 6.38 -1.83 6.10
CA ALA A 118 6.57 -0.38 6.15
C ALA A 118 6.91 0.09 7.59
N PHE A 119 6.22 -0.46 8.59
CA PHE A 119 6.51 -0.20 10.00
C PHE A 119 7.92 -0.63 10.38
N LEU A 120 8.33 -1.85 10.01
CA LEU A 120 9.66 -2.37 10.32
C LEU A 120 10.75 -1.58 9.59
N HIS A 121 10.56 -1.23 8.32
CA HIS A 121 11.49 -0.36 7.60
C HIS A 121 11.63 1.00 8.28
N ARG A 122 10.54 1.66 8.69
CA ARG A 122 10.63 2.94 9.40
C ARG A 122 11.36 2.85 10.74
N VAL A 123 11.16 1.76 11.49
CA VAL A 123 11.68 1.61 12.86
C VAL A 123 13.07 0.98 12.90
N LEU A 124 13.37 0.02 12.03
CA LEU A 124 14.62 -0.74 11.99
C LEU A 124 15.51 -0.37 10.80
N ASP A 125 14.96 0.28 9.77
CA ASP A 125 15.61 0.50 8.48
C ASP A 125 16.09 -0.84 7.91
N ARG A 126 17.38 -0.99 7.62
CA ARG A 126 17.93 -2.25 7.11
C ARG A 126 17.86 -3.39 8.15
N PRO A 127 17.57 -4.64 7.72
CA PRO A 127 17.46 -5.10 6.33
C PRO A 127 16.03 -5.10 5.77
N TRP A 128 15.07 -4.43 6.42
CA TRP A 128 13.69 -4.41 5.96
C TRP A 128 13.55 -3.48 4.74
N PRO A 129 12.90 -3.94 3.65
CA PRO A 129 12.80 -3.16 2.43
C PRO A 129 11.84 -1.97 2.61
N ASP A 130 12.11 -0.87 1.93
CA ASP A 130 11.06 0.12 1.69
C ASP A 130 10.01 -0.50 0.75
N VAL A 131 8.74 -0.35 1.13
CA VAL A 131 7.56 -0.86 0.43
C VAL A 131 6.59 0.26 0.09
N SER A 132 7.09 1.49 -0.03
CA SER A 132 6.38 2.62 -0.63
C SER A 132 6.00 2.30 -2.09
N ASP A 133 4.94 2.96 -2.62
CA ASP A 133 4.50 2.69 -3.99
C ASP A 133 5.62 2.97 -5.01
N ALA A 134 6.39 4.04 -4.79
CA ALA A 134 7.52 4.42 -5.64
C ALA A 134 8.61 3.32 -5.63
N GLU A 135 9.04 2.87 -4.45
CA GLU A 135 10.11 1.88 -4.35
C GLU A 135 9.68 0.52 -4.93
N LEU A 136 8.43 0.11 -4.71
CA LEU A 136 7.90 -1.13 -5.28
C LEU A 136 7.81 -1.08 -6.80
N LEU A 137 7.55 0.09 -7.40
CA LEU A 137 7.54 0.26 -8.85
C LEU A 137 8.96 0.22 -9.44
N GLU A 138 9.94 0.84 -8.77
CA GLU A 138 11.34 0.80 -9.21
C GLU A 138 11.92 -0.62 -9.14
N ARG A 139 11.53 -1.39 -8.13
CA ARG A 139 11.99 -2.77 -7.91
C ARG A 139 11.06 -3.83 -8.48
N ALA A 140 10.17 -3.48 -9.40
CA ALA A 140 9.17 -4.40 -9.94
C ALA A 140 9.78 -5.72 -10.46
N ASP A 141 10.99 -5.68 -11.02
CA ASP A 141 11.71 -6.87 -11.49
C ASP A 141 12.09 -7.87 -10.39
N GLU A 142 12.29 -7.39 -9.17
CA GLU A 142 12.73 -8.24 -8.06
C GLU A 142 11.57 -8.99 -7.42
N TRP A 143 10.40 -8.36 -7.33
CA TRP A 143 9.27 -8.90 -6.57
C TRP A 143 8.09 -9.34 -7.41
N LEU A 144 7.87 -8.72 -8.58
CA LEU A 144 6.72 -9.01 -9.44
C LEU A 144 6.99 -10.10 -10.46
N GLU A 145 8.24 -10.58 -10.57
CA GLU A 145 8.59 -11.71 -11.42
C GLU A 145 8.35 -13.05 -10.71
N PRO A 146 7.89 -14.10 -11.43
CA PRO A 146 7.75 -14.21 -12.88
C PRO A 146 6.41 -13.71 -13.44
N GLU A 147 5.51 -13.18 -12.60
CA GLU A 147 4.15 -12.82 -13.00
C GLU A 147 4.13 -11.67 -14.02
N LEU A 148 5.01 -10.68 -13.85
CA LEU A 148 5.16 -9.57 -14.78
C LEU A 148 5.55 -10.05 -16.18
N SER A 149 6.54 -10.94 -16.31
CA SER A 149 6.94 -11.51 -17.61
C SER A 149 5.86 -12.39 -18.26
N ARG A 150 4.92 -12.94 -17.49
CA ARG A 150 3.81 -13.76 -17.99
C ARG A 150 2.58 -12.94 -18.38
N ALA A 151 2.41 -11.75 -17.80
CA ALA A 151 1.28 -10.89 -18.09
C ALA A 151 1.34 -10.34 -19.52
N ARG A 152 0.17 -10.13 -20.13
CA ARG A 152 0.03 -9.52 -21.46
C ARG A 152 -0.92 -8.34 -21.50
N ARG A 153 -1.76 -8.18 -20.46
CA ARG A 153 -2.83 -7.18 -20.38
C ARG A 153 -3.17 -6.86 -18.92
N ARG A 154 -3.97 -5.82 -18.69
CA ARG A 154 -4.50 -5.41 -17.38
C ARG A 154 -5.11 -6.57 -16.60
N ALA A 155 -5.90 -7.41 -17.27
CA ALA A 155 -6.58 -8.53 -16.63
C ALA A 155 -5.62 -9.55 -16.01
N ASP A 156 -4.40 -9.67 -16.55
CA ASP A 156 -3.38 -10.56 -15.98
C ASP A 156 -2.73 -9.94 -14.73
N LEU A 157 -2.49 -8.62 -14.73
CA LEU A 157 -2.05 -7.89 -13.53
C LEU A 157 -3.05 -8.06 -12.38
N GLY A 158 -4.35 -7.98 -12.67
CA GLY A 158 -5.42 -8.18 -11.69
C GLY A 158 -5.51 -9.59 -11.09
N ARG A 159 -4.77 -10.57 -11.64
CA ARG A 159 -4.65 -11.93 -11.10
C ARG A 159 -3.41 -12.11 -10.23
N VAL A 160 -2.44 -11.20 -10.31
CA VAL A 160 -1.19 -11.27 -9.55
C VAL A 160 -1.47 -11.05 -8.08
N GLN A 161 -1.16 -12.05 -7.27
CA GLN A 161 -1.33 -12.02 -5.83
C GLN A 161 -0.19 -11.20 -5.18
N ALA A 162 -0.43 -9.90 -4.98
CA ALA A 162 0.60 -8.98 -4.50
C ALA A 162 1.24 -9.42 -3.18
N GLY A 163 0.45 -10.01 -2.26
CA GLY A 163 0.96 -10.53 -1.00
C GLY A 163 1.97 -11.68 -1.15
N GLN A 164 1.80 -12.55 -2.14
CA GLN A 164 2.76 -13.63 -2.43
C GLN A 164 4.03 -13.07 -3.07
N ALA A 165 3.86 -12.13 -4.00
CA ALA A 165 4.96 -11.45 -4.66
C ALA A 165 5.84 -10.66 -3.67
N LEU A 166 5.23 -9.94 -2.73
CA LEU A 166 5.96 -9.19 -1.68
C LEU A 166 6.83 -10.07 -0.79
N GLN A 167 6.51 -11.36 -0.60
CA GLN A 167 7.34 -12.26 0.22
C GLN A 167 8.76 -12.44 -0.35
N ARG A 168 8.95 -12.18 -1.64
CA ARG A 168 10.27 -12.22 -2.31
C ARG A 168 11.20 -11.10 -1.83
N LEU A 169 10.64 -9.99 -1.35
CA LEU A 169 11.41 -8.86 -0.81
C LEU A 169 11.84 -9.06 0.64
N LEU A 170 11.35 -10.10 1.32
CA LEU A 170 11.68 -10.34 2.72
C LEU A 170 13.18 -10.67 2.86
N PRO A 171 13.84 -10.21 3.94
CA PRO A 171 15.27 -10.43 4.19
C PRO A 171 15.53 -11.87 4.68
N TRP A 172 15.32 -12.85 3.81
CA TRP A 172 15.54 -14.26 4.12
C TRP A 172 17.01 -14.58 4.37
N ALA A 173 17.92 -13.92 3.65
CA ALA A 173 19.37 -14.15 3.75
C ALA A 173 19.94 -13.81 5.15
N THR A 174 19.37 -12.84 5.85
CA THR A 174 19.80 -12.47 7.22
C THR A 174 19.05 -13.25 8.31
N GLY A 175 18.00 -14.01 7.94
CA GLY A 175 17.11 -14.70 8.87
C GLY A 175 16.08 -13.79 9.57
N ASP A 176 16.07 -12.48 9.31
CA ASP A 176 15.14 -11.55 9.94
C ASP A 176 13.70 -11.76 9.47
N ALA A 177 13.51 -12.27 8.26
CA ALA A 177 12.18 -12.63 7.73
C ALA A 177 11.43 -13.61 8.65
N ALA A 178 12.13 -14.59 9.24
CA ALA A 178 11.54 -15.55 10.17
C ALA A 178 11.06 -14.91 11.49
N ARG A 179 11.56 -13.70 11.80
CA ARG A 179 11.23 -12.94 13.00
C ARG A 179 10.14 -11.90 12.73
N LEU A 180 9.57 -11.83 11.53
CA LEU A 180 8.52 -10.90 11.18
C LEU A 180 7.31 -10.98 12.14
N ASP A 181 6.88 -12.18 12.50
CA ASP A 181 5.77 -12.38 13.45
C ASP A 181 6.15 -12.07 14.91
N GLU A 182 7.44 -12.18 15.26
CA GLU A 182 7.95 -11.76 16.57
C GLU A 182 8.03 -10.23 16.67
N LEU A 183 8.55 -9.59 15.62
CA LEU A 183 8.87 -8.15 15.58
C LEU A 183 7.66 -7.27 15.27
N ALA A 184 6.72 -7.76 14.48
CA ALA A 184 5.49 -7.05 14.14
C ALA A 184 4.35 -8.07 14.03
N PRO A 185 3.82 -8.62 15.14
CA PRO A 185 2.76 -9.64 15.10
C PRO A 185 1.50 -9.13 14.41
N GLU A 186 0.82 -9.97 13.63
CA GLU A 186 -0.48 -9.61 13.06
C GLU A 186 -1.55 -9.49 14.15
N ARG A 187 -1.50 -10.37 15.16
CA ARG A 187 -2.46 -10.45 16.26
C ARG A 187 -1.75 -10.62 17.59
N ILE A 188 -2.26 -9.93 18.61
CA ILE A 188 -1.77 -9.99 19.98
C ILE A 188 -2.84 -10.62 20.86
N GLU A 189 -2.43 -11.54 21.73
CA GLU A 189 -3.30 -12.08 22.78
C GLU A 189 -3.37 -11.08 23.93
N VAL A 190 -4.58 -10.64 24.27
CA VAL A 190 -4.84 -9.81 25.44
C VAL A 190 -5.21 -10.69 26.65
N PRO A 191 -5.13 -10.20 27.90
CA PRO A 191 -5.38 -11.02 29.09
C PRO A 191 -6.75 -11.72 29.15
N SER A 192 -7.74 -11.22 28.41
CA SER A 192 -9.02 -11.90 28.24
C SER A 192 -8.94 -13.22 27.46
N GLY A 193 -7.76 -13.56 26.89
CA GLY A 193 -7.54 -14.67 25.97
C GLY A 193 -7.89 -14.34 24.51
N SER A 194 -8.36 -13.13 24.23
CA SER A 194 -8.75 -12.72 22.87
C SER A 194 -7.54 -12.37 21.99
N ARG A 195 -7.58 -12.73 20.71
CA ARG A 195 -6.52 -12.44 19.72
C ARG A 195 -6.91 -11.25 18.84
N ILE A 196 -6.44 -10.07 19.20
CA ILE A 196 -6.81 -8.80 18.56
C ILE A 196 -5.81 -8.44 17.46
N ARG A 197 -6.31 -8.05 16.29
CA ARG A 197 -5.48 -7.61 15.16
C ARG A 197 -4.85 -6.25 15.46
N VAL A 198 -3.58 -6.12 15.07
CA VAL A 198 -2.83 -4.87 15.16
C VAL A 198 -2.88 -4.16 13.80
N GLU A 199 -3.15 -2.85 13.82
CA GLU A 199 -3.13 -2.00 12.64
C GLU A 199 -1.80 -1.23 12.58
N TYR A 200 -1.08 -1.32 11.45
CA TYR A 200 0.28 -0.76 11.32
C TYR A 200 0.34 0.45 10.37
N GLY A 201 -0.77 0.84 9.73
CA GLY A 201 -0.80 1.92 8.74
C GLY A 201 -0.52 3.34 9.27
N GLY A 202 -0.39 3.54 10.58
CA GLY A 202 -0.10 4.85 11.20
C GLY A 202 1.37 5.07 11.56
N GLU A 203 1.65 6.17 12.27
CA GLU A 203 2.98 6.42 12.87
C GLU A 203 3.34 5.38 13.94
N GLN A 204 2.34 4.86 14.64
CA GLN A 204 2.48 3.86 15.69
C GLN A 204 1.45 2.75 15.50
N PRO A 205 1.78 1.50 15.87
CA PRO A 205 0.85 0.40 15.78
C PRO A 205 -0.32 0.60 16.74
N VAL A 206 -1.54 0.33 16.27
CA VAL A 206 -2.77 0.54 17.01
C VAL A 206 -3.42 -0.80 17.32
N LEU A 207 -3.81 -0.98 18.58
CA LEU A 207 -4.59 -2.14 19.02
C LEU A 207 -6.04 -1.69 19.26
N ALA A 208 -6.94 -2.01 18.34
CA ALA A 208 -8.36 -1.70 18.46
C ALA A 208 -9.06 -2.73 19.36
N VAL A 209 -8.95 -2.56 20.67
CA VAL A 209 -9.49 -3.46 21.68
C VAL A 209 -10.45 -2.73 22.61
N LYS A 210 -11.49 -3.44 23.08
CA LYS A 210 -12.39 -2.88 24.08
C LYS A 210 -11.66 -2.78 25.41
N LEU A 211 -11.80 -1.64 26.11
CA LEU A 211 -11.05 -1.38 27.34
C LEU A 211 -11.23 -2.49 28.40
N GLN A 212 -12.41 -3.10 28.46
CA GLN A 212 -12.65 -4.17 29.42
C GLN A 212 -11.80 -5.43 29.21
N GLU A 213 -11.33 -5.67 27.99
CA GLU A 213 -10.45 -6.80 27.67
C GLU A 213 -8.99 -6.53 28.05
N LEU A 214 -8.67 -5.27 28.40
CA LEU A 214 -7.36 -4.85 28.91
C LEU A 214 -7.30 -4.81 30.44
N PHE A 215 -8.42 -5.05 31.14
CA PHE A 215 -8.40 -5.09 32.60
C PHE A 215 -7.51 -6.24 33.09
N GLY A 216 -6.50 -5.89 33.89
CA GLY A 216 -5.47 -6.83 34.38
C GLY A 216 -4.08 -6.61 33.80
N LEU A 217 -3.92 -5.81 32.73
CA LEU A 217 -2.62 -5.38 32.23
C LEU A 217 -2.01 -4.34 33.18
N ARG A 218 -0.83 -4.67 33.73
CA ARG A 218 -0.03 -3.73 34.52
C ARG A 218 0.77 -2.75 33.65
N GLU A 219 1.06 -3.14 32.42
CA GLU A 219 1.85 -2.37 31.44
C GLU A 219 1.17 -2.45 30.06
N THR A 220 1.34 -1.40 29.23
CA THR A 220 0.86 -1.40 27.85
C THR A 220 1.63 -2.45 27.05
N PRO A 221 0.98 -3.33 26.27
CA PRO A 221 1.72 -4.26 25.43
C PRO A 221 2.64 -3.49 24.47
N GLU A 222 3.88 -3.95 24.36
CA GLU A 222 4.90 -3.35 23.49
C GLU A 222 5.14 -4.25 22.29
N VAL A 223 5.22 -3.65 21.09
CA VAL A 223 5.80 -4.34 19.94
C VAL A 223 7.32 -4.23 20.07
N ARG A 224 7.96 -5.35 20.40
CA ARG A 224 9.29 -5.41 21.00
C ARG A 224 10.41 -5.09 20.00
N ARG A 225 11.24 -4.09 20.33
CA ARG A 225 12.59 -3.86 19.75
C ARG A 225 13.62 -4.24 20.83
N ARG A 226 14.49 -5.24 20.63
CA ARG A 226 15.60 -5.48 21.56
C ARG A 226 16.75 -4.50 21.24
N SER A 227 16.61 -3.28 21.77
CA SER A 227 17.60 -2.21 22.02
C SER A 227 17.14 -0.83 21.52
N ARG A 228 16.86 0.04 22.53
CA ARG A 228 16.56 1.48 22.53
C ARG A 228 15.52 1.97 21.50
N GLY A 229 14.25 1.91 21.90
CA GLY A 229 13.12 2.56 21.22
C GLY A 229 11.99 1.59 20.91
N GLY A 230 11.23 1.17 21.93
CA GLY A 230 10.00 0.40 21.71
C GLY A 230 8.88 1.30 21.17
N ALA A 231 8.07 0.78 20.26
CA ALA A 231 6.82 1.43 19.87
C ALA A 231 5.71 0.91 20.80
N SER A 232 5.17 1.79 21.63
CA SER A 232 4.04 1.45 22.51
C SER A 232 2.78 1.27 21.66
N LEU A 233 1.98 0.23 21.94
CA LEU A 233 0.70 0.03 21.29
C LEU A 233 -0.33 0.97 21.91
N TYR A 234 -0.98 1.80 21.10
CA TYR A 234 -2.00 2.70 21.61
C TYR A 234 -3.39 2.06 21.48
N PRO A 235 -4.13 1.90 22.58
CA PRO A 235 -5.51 1.42 22.51
C PRO A 235 -6.40 2.54 21.96
N ARG A 236 -7.17 2.24 20.92
CA ARG A 236 -8.21 3.14 20.41
C ARG A 236 -9.55 2.75 21.03
N ALA A 237 -10.03 3.53 22.00
CA ALA A 237 -11.35 3.34 22.58
C ALA A 237 -12.44 3.67 21.55
N ASP A 238 -13.36 2.72 21.33
CA ASP A 238 -14.55 2.92 20.52
C ASP A 238 -15.39 4.08 21.08
N ARG A 239 -15.76 5.04 20.22
CA ARG A 239 -16.23 6.40 20.54
C ARG A 239 -17.66 6.45 21.11
N ARG A 240 -18.12 5.46 21.89
CA ARG A 240 -19.45 5.51 22.53
C ARG A 240 -19.46 5.75 24.03
N ARG A 241 -18.35 5.67 24.77
CA ARG A 241 -18.28 6.09 26.18
C ARG A 241 -16.82 6.20 26.62
N SER A 242 -16.55 7.17 27.51
CA SER A 242 -15.30 7.40 28.27
C SER A 242 -14.20 8.24 27.60
N ARG A 243 -14.23 9.55 27.93
CA ARG A 243 -13.06 10.44 27.93
C ARG A 243 -12.31 10.24 29.26
N ARG A 244 -10.96 10.32 29.21
CA ARG A 244 -10.00 10.41 30.34
C ARG A 244 -9.63 9.09 31.02
N ILE A 245 -8.73 8.30 30.41
CA ILE A 245 -7.80 7.46 31.18
C ILE A 245 -6.50 7.41 30.36
N TRP A 246 -5.36 7.59 31.05
CA TRP A 246 -3.95 7.50 30.59
C TRP A 246 -3.20 8.83 30.36
N PRO A 247 -2.15 9.11 31.15
CA PRO A 247 -1.22 10.21 30.91
C PRO A 247 -0.20 9.85 29.83
N ARG A 248 0.07 10.81 28.94
CA ARG A 248 1.18 10.79 27.99
C ARG A 248 2.51 10.96 28.73
N SER A 249 3.41 9.99 28.63
CA SER A 249 4.84 10.26 28.76
C SER A 249 5.34 10.83 27.42
N GLY A 250 5.62 12.12 27.25
CA GLY A 250 5.62 13.21 28.21
C GLY A 250 5.04 14.50 27.65
N VAL A 251 4.14 15.11 28.41
CA VAL A 251 3.97 16.57 28.53
C VAL A 251 3.49 16.81 29.96
N ARG A 252 4.14 17.73 30.69
CA ARG A 252 3.75 18.16 32.04
C ARG A 252 2.29 18.64 32.05
N VAL A 253 1.52 18.24 33.06
CA VAL A 253 0.24 18.89 33.37
C VAL A 253 0.35 19.54 34.75
N THR A 254 0.25 20.86 34.78
CA THR A 254 0.17 21.72 35.97
C THR A 254 -1.28 22.14 36.23
N GLY A 255 -1.72 22.07 37.50
CA GLY A 255 -2.86 22.79 38.10
C GLY A 255 -4.28 22.42 37.62
N ARG A 256 -5.36 22.44 38.41
CA ARG A 256 -5.62 22.97 39.76
C ARG A 256 -6.81 22.18 40.31
N CYS A 257 -6.72 21.76 41.57
CA CYS A 257 -7.75 21.00 42.27
C CYS A 257 -9.00 21.87 42.50
N GLY A 258 -10.13 21.48 41.91
CA GLY A 258 -11.47 21.96 42.27
C GLY A 258 -12.02 21.08 43.38
N ARG A 259 -12.37 21.70 44.52
CA ARG A 259 -12.78 21.06 45.77
C ARG A 259 -14.08 20.26 45.61
N SER A 260 -14.01 18.93 45.51
CA SER A 260 -15.04 18.01 46.05
C SER A 260 -14.63 16.54 45.84
N CYS A 261 -13.61 16.04 46.53
CA CYS A 261 -13.41 14.60 46.75
C CYS A 261 -12.42 14.41 47.91
N ALA A 262 -12.85 14.81 49.10
CA ALA A 262 -12.19 14.46 50.36
C ALA A 262 -13.27 14.26 51.42
N ALA A 263 -13.92 13.09 51.42
CA ALA A 263 -14.61 12.55 52.58
C ALA A 263 -15.05 11.10 52.32
N GLY A 264 -14.60 10.17 53.17
CA GLY A 264 -15.27 8.89 53.40
C GLY A 264 -14.52 7.65 52.95
N ILE A 265 -13.50 7.24 53.71
CA ILE A 265 -13.49 5.98 54.48
C ILE A 265 -12.50 6.23 55.63
N ARG A 266 -13.04 6.47 56.84
CA ARG A 266 -12.26 6.50 58.08
C ARG A 266 -12.20 5.09 58.64
N SER A 267 -11.00 4.70 59.04
CA SER A 267 -10.67 3.53 59.84
C SER A 267 -11.17 3.67 61.29
N THR A 268 -11.30 2.51 61.97
CA THR A 268 -11.35 2.19 63.44
C THR A 268 -12.69 1.73 64.03
N PRO A 269 -12.73 0.95 65.14
CA PRO A 269 -11.75 -0.01 65.71
C PRO A 269 -12.38 -1.39 66.11
N GLY A 270 -11.56 -2.39 66.46
CA GLY A 270 -12.02 -3.69 66.98
C GLY A 270 -12.47 -3.68 68.45
N PRO A 271 -13.16 -4.73 68.95
CA PRO A 271 -13.46 -4.88 70.37
C PRO A 271 -12.50 -5.84 71.09
N ARG A 272 -12.11 -5.43 72.30
CA ARG A 272 -11.31 -6.16 73.30
C ARG A 272 -12.11 -7.29 73.97
N THR A 273 -11.34 -8.23 74.52
CA THR A 273 -11.69 -9.44 75.27
C THR A 273 -12.56 -9.22 76.52
N ARG A 274 -13.38 -10.24 76.86
CA ARG A 274 -13.78 -10.52 78.26
C ARG A 274 -13.95 -12.04 78.49
N ARG A 275 -13.05 -12.60 79.29
CA ARG A 275 -13.22 -13.89 79.99
C ARG A 275 -14.39 -13.80 80.98
N ARG A 276 -15.23 -14.83 81.05
CA ARG A 276 -16.00 -15.18 82.25
C ARG A 276 -15.86 -16.69 82.50
N ARG A 277 -15.34 -17.04 83.68
CA ARG A 277 -15.30 -18.39 84.28
C ARG A 277 -16.65 -18.70 84.93
N ASN A 278 -17.13 -19.94 84.79
CA ASN A 278 -17.78 -20.82 85.79
C ASN A 278 -18.52 -21.94 85.04
N ARG A 279 -18.71 -23.17 85.51
CA ARG A 279 -18.09 -24.10 86.49
C ARG A 279 -19.00 -25.34 86.43
N ARG A 280 -18.42 -26.57 86.47
CA ARG A 280 -19.06 -27.89 86.76
C ARG A 280 -19.96 -28.44 85.63
N GLY A 281 -20.05 -29.75 85.37
CA GLY A 281 -19.47 -30.97 85.96
C GLY A 281 -19.51 -32.10 84.90
N THR A 282 -18.51 -32.98 84.87
CA THR A 282 -18.53 -34.37 85.37
C THR A 282 -19.09 -35.45 84.42
N ARG A 283 -18.19 -36.39 84.08
CA ARG A 283 -18.39 -37.84 83.80
C ARG A 283 -19.05 -38.20 82.45
N ARG A 284 -18.75 -39.30 81.77
CA ARG A 284 -17.78 -40.43 81.83
C ARG A 284 -18.03 -41.26 80.57
N HIS A 285 -16.99 -41.95 80.07
CA HIS A 285 -16.98 -43.22 79.30
C HIS A 285 -17.83 -43.32 78.01
N GLY A 286 -17.44 -44.04 76.96
CA GLY A 286 -16.36 -45.00 76.80
C GLY A 286 -16.21 -45.39 75.32
N SER A 287 -15.26 -46.28 75.12
CA SER A 287 -14.71 -46.85 73.89
C SER A 287 -15.72 -47.48 72.91
N ASP A 288 -15.36 -47.46 71.62
CA ASP A 288 -15.33 -48.54 70.60
C ASP A 288 -16.24 -49.78 70.75
N PRO A 289 -16.72 -50.36 69.63
CA PRO A 289 -15.94 -50.70 68.43
C PRO A 289 -16.47 -50.22 67.08
#